data_AF-A0AAW1RRN7-F1
#
_entry.id   AF-A0AAW1RRN7-F1
#
_cell.length_a   1.000
_cell.length_b   1.000
_cell.length_c   1.000
_cell.angle_alpha   90.00
_cell.angle_beta   90.00
_cell.angle_gamma   90.00
#
_symmetry.space_group_name_H-M   'P 1'
#
loop_
_entity.id
_entity.type
_entity.pdbx_description
1 polymer ?
#
loop_
_entity_poly.entity_id
_entity_poly.type
_entity_poly.pdbx_seq_one_letter_code
_entity_poly.pdbx_strand_id
1 'polypeptide(L)'
;MSFGGSLIRPEATGYGLVYFVDEMLKDKSDTLKGKKVAVSGAGNVSIYAVEKCLELGATVLTMSDSKGYIYEPEGFTKEMLDHVNDVKVAKRGSLSDCKTSSKGKYVDGKRPWGVDVKYDIALPCATQNEIEIDDAKALVKAGCKLVAEGANMPSTSEAIDCYHENKVEFGPAKAANAGGVAVSGLEMSQNSMRLNWTSEEVDQKLKDIMKAIFKSCKDASVEYNTTIQGGANIAGCLKVAEAMMAQGLY
;
A
#
# COMPACT_ATOMS: atom_id res chain seq x y z
N MET A 1 -1.03 -10.27 -23.76
CA MET A 1 0.37 -9.81 -23.72
C MET A 1 0.99 -10.08 -25.08
N SER A 2 1.44 -9.03 -25.78
CA SER A 2 1.90 -9.14 -27.18
C SER A 2 3.42 -9.11 -27.36
N PHE A 3 4.21 -8.74 -26.34
CA PHE A 3 5.67 -8.54 -26.46
C PHE A 3 6.50 -8.82 -25.18
N GLY A 4 6.10 -9.78 -24.34
CA GLY A 4 6.94 -10.23 -23.20
C GLY A 4 6.74 -9.48 -21.87
N GLY A 5 5.54 -8.97 -21.60
CA GLY A 5 5.16 -8.46 -20.28
C GLY A 5 4.71 -9.57 -19.33
N SER A 6 4.61 -9.27 -18.02
CA SER A 6 4.01 -10.15 -17.02
C SER A 6 2.56 -9.78 -16.70
N LEU A 7 1.71 -10.77 -16.43
CA LEU A 7 0.43 -10.56 -15.72
C LEU A 7 0.70 -10.00 -14.33
N ILE A 8 -0.32 -9.40 -13.71
CA ILE A 8 -0.26 -8.76 -12.38
C ILE A 8 0.62 -7.50 -12.34
N ARG A 9 1.32 -7.12 -13.42
CA ARG A 9 2.20 -5.95 -13.42
C ARG A 9 1.48 -4.64 -13.06
N PRO A 10 0.30 -4.31 -13.62
CA PRO A 10 -0.48 -3.16 -13.15
C PRO A 10 -0.84 -3.26 -11.66
N GLU A 11 -1.25 -4.43 -11.21
CA GLU A 11 -1.76 -4.69 -9.86
C GLU A 11 -0.65 -4.70 -8.79
N ALA A 12 0.58 -5.04 -9.20
CA ALA A 12 1.66 -5.52 -8.36
C ALA A 12 1.96 -4.67 -7.11
N THR A 13 2.03 -3.35 -7.26
CA THR A 13 2.35 -2.45 -6.14
C THR A 13 1.17 -2.34 -5.17
N GLY A 14 -0.07 -2.22 -5.67
CA GLY A 14 -1.26 -2.13 -4.82
C GLY A 14 -1.56 -3.45 -4.10
N TYR A 15 -1.44 -4.57 -4.81
CA TYR A 15 -1.57 -5.90 -4.22
C TYR A 15 -0.45 -6.17 -3.21
N GLY A 16 0.78 -5.82 -3.58
CA GLY A 16 1.94 -5.96 -2.70
C GLY A 16 1.77 -5.21 -1.38
N LEU A 17 1.31 -3.96 -1.45
CA LEU A 17 0.98 -3.15 -0.27
C LEU A 17 0.00 -3.86 0.66
N VAL A 18 -1.12 -4.34 0.11
CA VAL A 18 -2.16 -5.00 0.92
C VAL A 18 -1.67 -6.34 1.48
N TYR A 19 -0.87 -7.11 0.74
CA TYR A 19 -0.25 -8.32 1.27
C TYR A 19 0.73 -8.01 2.41
N PHE A 20 1.50 -6.94 2.31
CA PHE A 20 2.38 -6.53 3.41
C PHE A 20 1.57 -6.15 4.66
N VAL A 21 0.48 -5.40 4.50
CA VAL A 21 -0.46 -5.07 5.59
C VAL A 21 -1.08 -6.33 6.21
N ASP A 22 -1.51 -7.28 5.38
CA ASP A 22 -2.08 -8.55 5.84
C ASP A 22 -1.09 -9.33 6.71
N GLU A 23 0.20 -9.36 6.34
CA GLU A 23 1.25 -9.99 7.16
C GLU A 23 1.54 -9.21 8.46
N MET A 24 1.52 -7.88 8.44
CA MET A 24 1.61 -7.05 9.65
C MET A 24 0.46 -7.32 10.63
N LEU A 25 -0.76 -7.54 10.13
CA LEU A 25 -1.93 -7.88 10.94
C LEU A 25 -1.84 -9.31 11.49
N LYS A 26 -1.42 -10.29 10.67
CA LYS A 26 -1.23 -11.68 11.10
C LYS A 26 -0.19 -11.85 12.20
N ASP A 27 0.92 -11.09 12.16
CA ASP A 27 1.93 -11.05 13.24
C ASP A 27 1.30 -10.71 14.61
N LYS A 28 0.16 -10.02 14.58
CA LYS A 28 -0.62 -9.64 15.77
C LYS A 28 -1.88 -10.48 15.99
N SER A 29 -2.00 -11.61 15.31
CA SER A 29 -3.20 -12.46 15.36
C SER A 29 -4.48 -11.70 14.95
N ASP A 30 -4.36 -10.73 14.06
CA ASP A 30 -5.46 -9.94 13.50
C ASP A 30 -5.66 -10.24 12.01
N THR A 31 -6.70 -9.69 11.40
CA THR A 31 -7.03 -9.88 9.98
C THR A 31 -7.49 -8.59 9.34
N LEU A 32 -7.31 -8.49 8.02
CA LEU A 32 -7.83 -7.37 7.23
C LEU A 32 -9.38 -7.39 7.12
N LYS A 33 -10.00 -8.55 7.29
CA LYS A 33 -11.46 -8.71 7.18
C LYS A 33 -12.21 -7.86 8.21
N GLY A 34 -13.12 -7.01 7.73
CA GLY A 34 -13.92 -6.11 8.54
C GLY A 34 -13.21 -4.84 9.00
N LYS A 35 -11.93 -4.64 8.65
CA LYS A 35 -11.21 -3.39 8.95
C LYS A 35 -11.68 -2.27 8.04
N LYS A 36 -11.74 -1.07 8.60
CA LYS A 36 -12.00 0.16 7.86
C LYS A 36 -10.69 0.77 7.39
N VAL A 37 -10.59 1.05 6.10
CA VAL A 37 -9.35 1.49 5.45
C VAL A 37 -9.55 2.85 4.79
N ALA A 38 -8.72 3.83 5.16
CA ALA A 38 -8.61 5.09 4.45
C ALA A 38 -7.50 4.98 3.40
N VAL A 39 -7.83 5.20 2.12
CA VAL A 39 -6.87 5.19 1.02
C VAL A 39 -6.82 6.59 0.41
N SER A 40 -5.61 7.07 0.09
CA SER A 40 -5.42 8.25 -0.75
C SER A 40 -5.01 7.85 -2.15
N GLY A 41 -5.15 8.76 -3.10
CA GLY A 41 -4.85 8.51 -4.49
C GLY A 41 -5.99 7.82 -5.23
N ALA A 42 -5.94 7.97 -6.56
CA ALA A 42 -6.81 7.29 -7.51
C ALA A 42 -6.03 6.90 -8.77
N GLY A 43 -4.73 6.69 -8.61
CA GLY A 43 -3.85 6.11 -9.61
C GLY A 43 -3.77 4.59 -9.45
N ASN A 44 -2.82 4.02 -10.20
CA ASN A 44 -2.65 2.57 -10.31
C ASN A 44 -2.49 1.88 -8.95
N VAL A 45 -1.60 2.39 -8.07
CA VAL A 45 -1.36 1.80 -6.74
C VAL A 45 -2.62 1.79 -5.89
N SER A 46 -3.31 2.93 -5.79
CA SER A 46 -4.55 3.06 -5.01
C SER A 46 -5.68 2.19 -5.55
N ILE A 47 -5.89 2.13 -6.87
CA ILE A 47 -6.98 1.37 -7.47
C ILE A 47 -6.85 -0.11 -7.09
N TYR A 48 -5.65 -0.67 -7.25
CA TYR A 48 -5.40 -2.07 -6.97
C TYR A 48 -5.24 -2.37 -5.47
N ALA A 49 -4.81 -1.40 -4.66
CA ALA A 49 -4.90 -1.53 -3.21
C ALA A 49 -6.35 -1.61 -2.74
N VAL A 50 -7.24 -0.77 -3.27
CA VAL A 50 -8.67 -0.84 -2.97
C VAL A 50 -9.25 -2.17 -3.42
N GLU A 51 -8.96 -2.61 -4.66
CA GLU A 51 -9.41 -3.91 -5.17
C GLU A 51 -9.04 -5.05 -4.22
N LYS A 52 -7.76 -5.15 -3.83
CA LYS A 52 -7.29 -6.22 -2.95
C LYS A 52 -7.86 -6.12 -1.53
N CYS A 53 -8.05 -4.90 -1.01
CA CYS A 53 -8.75 -4.70 0.26
C CYS A 53 -10.18 -5.25 0.22
N LEU A 54 -10.93 -4.98 -0.85
CA LEU A 54 -12.29 -5.49 -1.03
C LEU A 54 -12.32 -7.02 -1.12
N GLU A 55 -11.41 -7.62 -1.89
CA GLU A 55 -11.28 -9.08 -2.00
C GLU A 55 -11.00 -9.76 -0.65
N LEU A 56 -10.21 -9.11 0.22
CA LEU A 56 -9.89 -9.61 1.56
C LEU A 56 -10.92 -9.21 2.63
N GLY A 57 -12.02 -8.56 2.22
CA GLY A 57 -13.16 -8.25 3.07
C GLY A 57 -12.98 -7.03 3.97
N ALA A 58 -12.04 -6.12 3.66
CA ALA A 58 -11.98 -4.80 4.28
C ALA A 58 -13.01 -3.84 3.67
N THR A 59 -13.35 -2.80 4.43
CA THR A 59 -14.22 -1.70 4.00
C THR A 59 -13.36 -0.48 3.72
N VAL A 60 -13.11 -0.20 2.45
CA VAL A 60 -12.39 1.01 2.03
C VAL A 60 -13.32 2.20 2.07
N LEU A 61 -12.96 3.26 2.78
CA LEU A 61 -13.81 4.44 3.02
C LEU A 61 -13.51 5.62 2.10
N THR A 62 -12.27 5.74 1.61
CA THR A 62 -11.83 6.94 0.88
C THR A 62 -10.97 6.59 -0.33
N MET A 63 -11.03 7.47 -1.33
CA MET A 63 -10.05 7.59 -2.41
C MET A 63 -9.87 9.08 -2.72
N SER A 64 -8.67 9.53 -3.10
CA SER A 64 -8.41 10.96 -3.32
C SER A 64 -7.69 11.25 -4.64
N ASP A 65 -7.77 12.50 -5.08
CA ASP A 65 -6.88 13.04 -6.10
C ASP A 65 -6.36 14.41 -5.67
N SER A 66 -5.70 15.13 -6.57
CA SER A 66 -5.10 16.42 -6.26
C SER A 66 -6.12 17.51 -5.86
N LYS A 67 -7.42 17.29 -6.08
CA LYS A 67 -8.47 18.30 -5.81
C LYS A 67 -9.27 17.99 -4.55
N GLY A 68 -9.33 16.74 -4.11
CA GLY A 68 -10.14 16.35 -2.97
C GLY A 68 -10.27 14.84 -2.84
N TYR A 69 -11.23 14.37 -2.05
CA TYR A 69 -11.46 12.95 -1.84
C TYR A 69 -12.93 12.58 -1.86
N ILE A 70 -13.21 11.36 -2.33
CA ILE A 70 -14.50 10.71 -2.16
C ILE A 70 -14.50 10.01 -0.80
N TYR A 71 -15.60 10.15 -0.08
CA TYR A 71 -15.90 9.40 1.13
C TYR A 71 -17.14 8.55 0.91
N GLU A 72 -17.02 7.24 1.14
CA GLU A 72 -18.11 6.27 1.11
C GLU A 72 -18.29 5.66 2.51
N PRO A 73 -19.31 6.07 3.29
CA PRO A 73 -19.51 5.59 4.67
C PRO A 73 -19.74 4.09 4.78
N GLU A 74 -20.35 3.49 3.76
CA GLU A 74 -20.61 2.04 3.67
C GLU A 74 -19.48 1.29 2.96
N GLY A 75 -18.48 2.03 2.47
CA GLY A 75 -17.34 1.55 1.73
C GLY A 75 -17.54 1.51 0.23
N PHE A 76 -16.42 1.51 -0.49
CA PHE A 76 -16.41 1.34 -1.95
C PHE A 76 -16.85 -0.07 -2.35
N THR A 77 -17.66 -0.17 -3.40
CA THR A 77 -17.95 -1.44 -4.07
C THR A 77 -17.06 -1.62 -5.30
N LYS A 78 -17.06 -2.83 -5.87
CA LYS A 78 -16.32 -3.10 -7.12
C LYS A 78 -16.79 -2.20 -8.25
N GLU A 79 -18.09 -1.96 -8.36
CA GLU A 79 -18.68 -1.09 -9.38
C GLU A 79 -18.25 0.38 -9.22
N MET A 80 -18.18 0.86 -7.96
CA MET A 80 -17.66 2.22 -7.68
C MET A 80 -16.18 2.33 -8.06
N LEU A 81 -15.38 1.31 -7.73
CA LEU A 81 -13.97 1.28 -8.09
C LEU A 81 -13.76 1.24 -9.61
N ASP A 82 -14.54 0.43 -10.33
CA ASP A 82 -14.48 0.36 -11.80
C ASP A 82 -14.87 1.71 -12.42
N HIS A 83 -15.84 2.42 -11.84
CA HIS A 83 -16.19 3.78 -12.26
C HIS A 83 -15.06 4.79 -12.01
N VAL A 84 -14.41 4.73 -10.84
CA VAL A 84 -13.23 5.55 -10.54
C VAL A 84 -12.11 5.28 -11.54
N ASN A 85 -11.84 4.01 -11.87
CA ASN A 85 -10.83 3.63 -12.84
C ASN A 85 -11.13 4.19 -14.25
N ASP A 86 -12.37 4.08 -14.73
CA ASP A 86 -12.80 4.67 -16.01
C ASP A 86 -12.59 6.20 -16.03
N VAL A 87 -13.00 6.89 -14.97
CA VAL A 87 -12.85 8.36 -14.89
C VAL A 87 -11.36 8.74 -14.82
N LYS A 88 -10.56 8.12 -13.95
CA LYS A 88 -9.19 8.56 -13.67
C LYS A 88 -8.17 8.05 -14.67
N VAL A 89 -8.27 6.79 -15.09
CA VAL A 89 -7.27 6.14 -15.95
C VAL A 89 -7.66 6.25 -17.41
N ALA A 90 -8.91 5.93 -17.77
CA ALA A 90 -9.33 5.95 -19.17
C ALA A 90 -9.60 7.38 -19.67
N LYS A 91 -10.27 8.22 -18.86
CA LYS A 91 -10.69 9.57 -19.25
C LYS A 91 -9.80 10.70 -18.72
N ARG A 92 -8.87 10.40 -17.80
CA ARG A 92 -8.01 11.41 -17.14
C ARG A 92 -8.79 12.54 -16.47
N GLY A 93 -9.99 12.23 -15.96
CA GLY A 93 -10.89 13.14 -15.28
C GLY A 93 -10.56 13.38 -13.80
N SER A 94 -11.50 14.02 -13.11
CA SER A 94 -11.41 14.35 -11.69
C SER A 94 -12.30 13.42 -10.87
N LEU A 95 -11.93 13.12 -9.62
CA LEU A 95 -12.82 12.38 -8.72
C LEU A 95 -14.13 13.12 -8.42
N SER A 96 -14.15 14.44 -8.58
CA SER A 96 -15.38 15.24 -8.53
C SER A 96 -16.43 14.82 -9.55
N ASP A 97 -16.01 14.15 -10.63
CA ASP A 97 -16.87 13.71 -11.73
C ASP A 97 -17.42 12.28 -11.48
N CYS A 98 -16.91 11.59 -10.46
CA CYS A 98 -17.36 10.26 -10.10
C CYS A 98 -18.69 10.32 -9.34
N LYS A 99 -19.59 9.38 -9.64
CA LYS A 99 -20.79 9.16 -8.85
C LYS A 99 -20.44 8.50 -7.52
N THR A 100 -21.04 9.01 -6.44
CA THR A 100 -20.99 8.40 -5.11
C THR A 100 -22.28 7.63 -4.82
N SER A 101 -22.28 6.83 -3.75
CA SER A 101 -23.53 6.29 -3.20
C SER A 101 -24.45 7.41 -2.70
N SER A 102 -25.69 7.06 -2.35
CA SER A 102 -26.64 8.00 -1.75
C SER A 102 -26.17 8.60 -0.41
N LYS A 103 -25.23 7.94 0.27
CA LYS A 103 -24.62 8.40 1.53
C LYS A 103 -23.19 8.90 1.35
N GLY A 104 -22.58 8.62 0.20
CA GLY A 104 -21.25 9.06 -0.16
C GLY A 104 -21.21 10.54 -0.52
N LYS A 105 -20.02 11.13 -0.45
CA LYS A 105 -19.80 12.53 -0.82
C LYS A 105 -18.39 12.77 -1.35
N TYR A 106 -18.27 13.74 -2.24
CA TYR A 106 -16.99 14.35 -2.57
C TYR A 106 -16.69 15.50 -1.59
N VAL A 107 -15.46 15.57 -1.12
CA VAL A 107 -14.96 16.62 -0.22
C VAL A 107 -13.83 17.35 -0.93
N ASP A 108 -14.11 18.60 -1.31
CA ASP A 108 -13.20 19.46 -2.06
C ASP A 108 -12.07 20.02 -1.17
N GLY A 109 -10.87 20.13 -1.74
CA GLY A 109 -9.71 20.81 -1.16
C GLY A 109 -9.09 20.15 0.08
N LYS A 110 -9.46 18.90 0.41
CA LYS A 110 -8.99 18.21 1.61
C LYS A 110 -8.35 16.86 1.32
N ARG A 111 -7.46 16.43 2.22
CA ARG A 111 -6.89 15.09 2.29
C ARG A 111 -7.83 14.14 3.06
N PRO A 112 -7.82 12.83 2.82
CA PRO A 112 -8.77 11.89 3.41
C PRO A 112 -8.52 11.59 4.90
N TRP A 113 -7.37 11.98 5.46
CA TRP A 113 -6.92 11.56 6.80
C TRP A 113 -7.77 12.11 7.94
N GLY A 114 -8.33 13.31 7.76
CA GLY A 114 -9.22 13.97 8.72
C GLY A 114 -10.70 13.66 8.52
N VAL A 115 -11.05 12.57 7.83
CA VAL A 115 -12.45 12.15 7.71
C VAL A 115 -13.05 11.91 9.10
N ASP A 116 -14.24 12.46 9.36
CA ASP A 116 -14.91 12.38 10.67
C ASP A 116 -15.59 11.01 10.88
N VAL A 117 -14.79 9.96 10.81
CA VAL A 117 -15.18 8.56 11.07
C VAL A 117 -13.97 7.80 11.60
N LYS A 118 -14.22 6.79 12.42
CA LYS A 118 -13.16 5.88 12.86
C LYS A 118 -12.76 4.92 11.75
N TYR A 119 -11.46 4.74 11.59
CA TYR A 119 -10.88 3.75 10.69
C TYR A 119 -9.62 3.13 11.30
N ASP A 120 -9.29 1.91 10.87
CA ASP A 120 -8.25 1.09 11.48
C ASP A 120 -6.91 1.24 10.74
N ILE A 121 -6.96 1.41 9.41
CA ILE A 121 -5.78 1.36 8.54
C ILE A 121 -5.76 2.57 7.62
N ALA A 122 -4.58 3.14 7.38
CA ALA A 122 -4.36 4.15 6.35
C ALA A 122 -3.32 3.71 5.33
N LEU A 123 -3.66 3.88 4.05
CA LEU A 123 -2.81 3.55 2.91
C LEU A 123 -2.55 4.82 2.08
N PRO A 124 -1.49 5.59 2.39
CA PRO A 124 -1.06 6.69 1.55
C PRO A 124 -0.45 6.20 0.23
N CYS A 125 -1.15 6.49 -0.87
CA CYS A 125 -0.83 6.01 -2.20
C CYS A 125 -0.84 7.12 -3.27
N ALA A 126 -0.82 8.40 -2.89
CA ALA A 126 -0.90 9.51 -3.83
C ALA A 126 0.48 10.08 -4.21
N THR A 127 1.18 10.71 -3.26
CA THR A 127 2.42 11.46 -3.54
C THR A 127 3.35 11.45 -2.34
N GLN A 128 4.62 11.81 -2.57
CA GLN A 128 5.57 12.08 -1.49
C GLN A 128 5.06 13.19 -0.57
N ASN A 129 5.32 13.08 0.74
CA ASN A 129 4.93 14.04 1.78
C ASN A 129 3.44 14.42 1.79
N GLU A 130 2.53 13.49 1.45
CA GLU A 130 1.09 13.72 1.55
C GLU A 130 0.53 13.59 2.98
N ILE A 131 1.30 13.05 3.93
CA ILE A 131 0.96 13.04 5.36
C ILE A 131 1.95 13.92 6.12
N GLU A 132 1.45 15.07 6.56
CA GLU A 132 2.15 15.98 7.47
C GLU A 132 1.75 15.70 8.92
N ILE A 133 2.39 16.36 9.88
CA ILE A 133 2.16 16.13 11.31
C ILE A 133 0.69 16.30 11.74
N ASP A 134 -0.03 17.26 11.18
CA ASP A 134 -1.42 17.49 11.54
C ASP A 134 -2.36 16.41 10.98
N ASP A 135 -2.04 15.88 9.79
CA ASP A 135 -2.72 14.73 9.21
C ASP A 135 -2.47 13.47 10.06
N ALA A 136 -1.23 13.24 10.49
CA ALA A 136 -0.86 12.12 11.35
C ALA A 136 -1.61 12.17 12.70
N LYS A 137 -1.69 13.35 13.33
CA LYS A 137 -2.49 13.55 14.55
C LYS A 137 -3.98 13.28 14.31
N ALA A 138 -4.53 13.73 13.18
CA ALA A 138 -5.93 13.47 12.82
C ALA A 138 -6.20 11.96 12.67
N LEU A 139 -5.26 11.24 12.07
CA LEU A 139 -5.33 9.81 11.81
C LEU A 139 -5.22 8.98 13.10
N VAL A 140 -4.32 9.35 14.01
CA VAL A 140 -4.25 8.81 15.38
C VAL A 140 -5.57 9.06 16.12
N LYS A 141 -6.10 10.29 16.05
CA LYS A 141 -7.38 10.66 16.69
C LYS A 141 -8.57 9.88 16.13
N ALA A 142 -8.55 9.57 14.83
CA ALA A 142 -9.54 8.71 14.18
C ALA A 142 -9.46 7.24 14.63
N GLY A 143 -8.43 6.87 15.38
CA GLY A 143 -8.26 5.53 15.94
C GLY A 143 -7.45 4.59 15.06
N CYS A 144 -6.76 5.11 14.05
CA CYS A 144 -5.91 4.30 13.17
C CYS A 144 -4.83 3.56 13.97
N LYS A 145 -4.59 2.31 13.59
CA LYS A 145 -3.66 1.38 14.24
C LYS A 145 -2.50 0.97 13.34
N LEU A 146 -2.63 1.17 12.03
CA LEU A 146 -1.62 0.78 11.05
C LEU A 146 -1.60 1.76 9.88
N VAL A 147 -0.41 2.26 9.56
CA VAL A 147 -0.12 3.02 8.33
C VAL A 147 0.85 2.20 7.49
N ALA A 148 0.56 2.00 6.21
CA ALA A 148 1.50 1.36 5.29
C ALA A 148 1.59 2.13 3.97
N GLU A 149 2.80 2.42 3.54
CA GLU A 149 3.04 3.36 2.45
C GLU A 149 3.02 2.68 1.08
N GLY A 150 2.06 3.07 0.24
CA GLY A 150 2.00 2.67 -1.17
C GLY A 150 2.79 3.60 -2.08
N ALA A 151 2.76 4.90 -1.82
CA ALA A 151 3.58 5.89 -2.50
C ALA A 151 5.03 5.87 -1.99
N ASN A 152 5.94 6.58 -2.69
CA ASN A 152 7.33 6.73 -2.24
C ASN A 152 7.44 7.86 -1.22
N MET A 153 7.72 7.50 0.04
CA MET A 153 7.86 8.42 1.18
C MET A 153 6.68 9.41 1.34
N PRO A 154 5.43 8.92 1.44
CA PRO A 154 4.28 9.80 1.64
C PRO A 154 4.23 10.45 3.03
N SER A 155 4.82 9.84 4.06
CA SER A 155 4.83 10.43 5.39
C SER A 155 6.08 11.27 5.61
N THR A 156 5.90 12.48 6.14
CA THR A 156 7.01 13.29 6.68
C THR A 156 7.65 12.60 7.89
N SER A 157 8.89 12.97 8.23
CA SER A 157 9.58 12.39 9.40
C SER A 157 8.81 12.65 10.69
N GLU A 158 8.24 13.85 10.85
CA GLU A 158 7.42 14.23 11.99
C GLU A 158 6.13 13.41 12.08
N ALA A 159 5.53 13.06 10.93
CA ALA A 159 4.38 12.16 10.89
C ALA A 159 4.74 10.75 11.34
N ILE A 160 5.90 10.25 10.91
CA ILE A 160 6.41 8.92 11.31
C ILE A 160 6.69 8.86 12.81
N ASP A 161 7.34 9.89 13.36
CA ASP A 161 7.57 10.01 14.80
C ASP A 161 6.25 9.99 15.58
N CYS A 162 5.23 10.73 15.08
CA CYS A 162 3.89 10.72 15.65
C CYS A 162 3.26 9.31 15.66
N TYR A 163 3.44 8.52 14.60
CA TYR A 163 2.96 7.13 14.59
C TYR A 163 3.61 6.29 15.69
N HIS A 164 4.94 6.39 15.83
CA HIS A 164 5.71 5.64 16.81
C HIS A 164 5.33 6.02 18.26
N GLU A 165 5.24 7.31 18.55
CA GLU A 165 4.81 7.82 19.87
C GLU A 165 3.42 7.33 20.27
N ASN A 166 2.53 7.16 19.28
CA ASN A 166 1.14 6.74 19.49
C ASN A 166 0.90 5.24 19.26
N LYS A 167 1.97 4.44 19.11
CA LYS A 167 1.91 2.98 18.89
C LYS A 167 1.06 2.58 17.67
N VAL A 168 1.08 3.41 16.64
CA VAL A 168 0.57 3.09 15.31
C VAL A 168 1.65 2.30 14.59
N GLU A 169 1.30 1.13 14.08
CA GLU A 169 2.22 0.32 13.29
C GLU A 169 2.54 1.01 11.97
N PHE A 170 3.80 0.94 11.56
CA PHE A 170 4.26 1.63 10.36
C PHE A 170 4.97 0.67 9.40
N GLY A 171 4.37 0.51 8.22
CA GLY A 171 4.92 -0.23 7.08
C GLY A 171 5.61 0.73 6.10
N PRO A 172 6.95 0.80 6.09
CA PRO A 172 7.69 1.79 5.31
C PRO A 172 7.59 1.50 3.80
N ALA A 173 7.59 2.56 2.97
CA ALA A 173 7.45 2.45 1.51
C ALA A 173 8.42 1.42 0.89
N LYS A 174 9.70 1.46 1.28
CA LYS A 174 10.75 0.56 0.77
C LYS A 174 10.46 -0.94 0.94
N ALA A 175 9.57 -1.31 1.85
CA ALA A 175 9.12 -2.68 2.05
C ALA A 175 7.70 -2.88 1.51
N ALA A 176 6.76 -2.01 1.91
CA ALA A 176 5.34 -2.19 1.62
C ALA A 176 5.01 -2.06 0.12
N ASN A 177 5.66 -1.15 -0.62
CA ASN A 177 5.38 -0.94 -2.04
C ASN A 177 6.31 -1.75 -2.98
N ALA A 178 7.13 -2.65 -2.43
CA ALA A 178 8.13 -3.41 -3.17
C ALA A 178 7.53 -4.40 -4.19
N GLY A 179 6.22 -4.64 -4.15
CA GLY A 179 5.52 -5.56 -5.05
C GLY A 179 5.75 -5.26 -6.54
N GLY A 180 5.79 -3.98 -6.93
CA GLY A 180 6.07 -3.60 -8.33
C GLY A 180 7.46 -4.02 -8.81
N VAL A 181 8.48 -3.88 -7.95
CA VAL A 181 9.85 -4.33 -8.24
C VAL A 181 9.93 -5.86 -8.23
N ALA A 182 9.22 -6.51 -7.29
CA ALA A 182 9.13 -7.97 -7.24
C ALA A 182 8.58 -8.57 -8.53
N VAL A 183 7.43 -8.08 -9.02
CA VAL A 183 6.84 -8.56 -10.29
C VAL A 183 7.73 -8.21 -11.50
N SER A 184 8.49 -7.11 -11.45
CA SER A 184 9.49 -6.83 -12.49
C SER A 184 10.59 -7.91 -12.55
N GLY A 185 11.04 -8.41 -11.40
CA GLY A 185 11.96 -9.57 -11.34
C GLY A 185 11.32 -10.88 -11.82
N LEU A 186 10.02 -11.07 -11.57
CA LEU A 186 9.26 -12.20 -12.11
C LEU A 186 9.10 -12.10 -13.64
N GLU A 187 8.90 -10.90 -14.19
CA GLU A 187 8.89 -10.65 -15.65
C GLU A 187 10.24 -11.01 -16.29
N MET A 188 11.35 -10.59 -15.67
CA MET A 188 12.70 -10.98 -16.13
C MET A 188 12.91 -12.50 -16.11
N SER A 189 12.38 -13.17 -15.09
CA SER A 189 12.46 -14.64 -14.96
C SER A 189 11.65 -15.34 -16.06
N GLN A 190 10.41 -14.92 -16.29
CA GLN A 190 9.55 -15.43 -17.38
C GLN A 190 10.19 -15.26 -18.76
N ASN A 191 10.72 -14.06 -19.03
CA ASN A 191 11.42 -13.76 -20.27
C ASN A 191 12.67 -14.64 -20.46
N SER A 192 13.42 -14.90 -19.38
CA SER A 192 14.59 -15.79 -19.43
C SER A 192 14.22 -17.26 -19.68
N MET A 193 13.11 -17.72 -19.09
CA MET A 193 12.59 -19.08 -19.29
C MET A 193 11.83 -19.26 -20.61
N ARG A 194 11.44 -18.16 -21.28
CA ARG A 194 10.56 -18.14 -22.46
C ARG A 194 9.19 -18.79 -22.21
N LEU A 195 8.70 -18.70 -20.99
CA LEU A 195 7.40 -19.20 -20.55
C LEU A 195 6.68 -18.11 -19.77
N ASN A 196 5.37 -18.00 -19.99
CA ASN A 196 4.51 -17.06 -19.27
C ASN A 196 3.75 -17.82 -18.19
N TRP A 197 3.68 -17.25 -16.99
CA TRP A 197 2.85 -17.74 -15.90
C TRP A 197 1.42 -17.21 -16.01
N THR A 198 0.47 -17.90 -15.39
CA THR A 198 -0.90 -17.39 -15.23
C THR A 198 -0.94 -16.25 -14.21
N SER A 199 -2.04 -15.49 -14.17
CA SER A 199 -2.23 -14.43 -13.18
C SER A 199 -2.15 -14.97 -11.74
N GLU A 200 -2.73 -16.14 -11.51
CA GLU A 200 -2.76 -16.81 -10.21
C GLU A 200 -1.34 -17.22 -9.76
N GLU A 201 -0.53 -17.74 -10.68
CA GLU A 201 0.86 -18.09 -10.41
C GLU A 201 1.71 -16.86 -10.07
N VAL A 202 1.53 -15.75 -10.81
CA VAL A 202 2.26 -14.50 -10.51
C VAL A 202 1.78 -13.88 -9.20
N ASP A 203 0.47 -13.85 -8.95
CA ASP A 203 -0.10 -13.30 -7.71
C ASP A 203 0.34 -14.10 -6.47
N GLN A 204 0.35 -15.43 -6.55
CA GLN A 204 0.84 -16.28 -5.47
C GLN A 204 2.33 -16.04 -5.20
N LYS A 205 3.16 -15.93 -6.24
CA LYS A 205 4.59 -15.58 -6.09
C LYS A 205 4.77 -14.19 -5.48
N LEU A 206 3.99 -13.20 -5.91
CA LEU A 206 4.00 -11.86 -5.33
C LEU A 206 3.67 -11.91 -3.83
N LYS A 207 2.60 -12.61 -3.45
CA LYS A 207 2.22 -12.80 -2.05
C LYS A 207 3.33 -13.44 -1.21
N ASP A 208 3.96 -14.50 -1.73
CA ASP A 208 5.07 -15.17 -1.04
C ASP A 208 6.30 -14.26 -0.89
N ILE A 209 6.60 -13.44 -1.91
CA ILE A 209 7.68 -12.44 -1.83
C ILE A 209 7.36 -11.39 -0.77
N MET A 210 6.15 -10.83 -0.74
CA MET A 210 5.78 -9.82 0.27
C MET A 210 5.84 -10.38 1.69
N LYS A 211 5.42 -11.65 1.88
CA LYS A 211 5.60 -12.36 3.14
C LYS A 211 7.06 -12.51 3.55
N ALA A 212 7.93 -12.86 2.61
CA ALA A 212 9.37 -12.96 2.87
C ALA A 212 10.00 -11.60 3.21
N ILE A 213 9.57 -10.52 2.53
CA ILE A 213 10.00 -9.15 2.84
C ILE A 213 9.57 -8.76 4.25
N PHE A 214 8.30 -8.96 4.61
CA PHE A 214 7.82 -8.68 5.97
C PHE A 214 8.60 -9.47 7.02
N LYS A 215 8.77 -10.78 6.81
CA LYS A 215 9.55 -11.63 7.71
C LYS A 215 10.97 -11.10 7.90
N SER A 216 11.66 -10.73 6.82
CA SER A 216 13.02 -10.18 6.88
C SER A 216 13.08 -8.87 7.67
N CYS A 217 12.09 -7.99 7.47
CA CYS A 217 11.99 -6.75 8.25
C CYS A 217 11.74 -7.04 9.73
N LYS A 218 10.85 -8.00 10.04
CA LYS A 218 10.49 -8.38 11.40
C LYS A 218 11.65 -9.04 12.13
N ASP A 219 12.30 -10.02 11.52
CA ASP A 219 13.45 -10.72 12.11
C ASP A 219 14.56 -9.71 12.47
N ALA A 220 14.93 -8.84 11.52
CA ALA A 220 15.92 -7.79 11.76
C ALA A 220 15.45 -6.78 12.82
N SER A 221 14.16 -6.43 12.85
CA SER A 221 13.63 -5.53 13.88
C SER A 221 13.75 -6.12 15.29
N VAL A 222 13.56 -7.44 15.44
CA VAL A 222 13.68 -8.14 16.71
C VAL A 222 15.15 -8.30 17.10
N GLU A 223 15.99 -8.75 16.17
CA GLU A 223 17.42 -8.97 16.41
C GLU A 223 18.15 -7.69 16.84
N TYR A 224 17.84 -6.57 16.18
CA TYR A 224 18.48 -5.28 16.44
C TYR A 224 17.66 -4.35 17.34
N ASN A 225 16.58 -4.87 17.96
CA ASN A 225 15.70 -4.13 18.86
C ASN A 225 15.27 -2.75 18.32
N THR A 226 14.69 -2.74 17.12
CA THR A 226 14.29 -1.54 16.39
C THR A 226 12.88 -1.67 15.82
N THR A 227 12.35 -0.61 15.20
CA THR A 227 11.07 -0.63 14.48
C THR A 227 11.13 -1.48 13.21
N ILE A 228 9.97 -1.85 12.64
CA ILE A 228 9.89 -2.51 11.32
C ILE A 228 10.62 -1.70 10.24
N GLN A 229 10.56 -0.36 10.32
CA GLN A 229 11.33 0.53 9.44
C GLN A 229 12.84 0.37 9.60
N GLY A 230 13.34 0.31 10.85
CA GLY A 230 14.74 0.00 11.11
C GLY A 230 15.14 -1.38 10.59
N GLY A 231 14.28 -2.38 10.82
CA GLY A 231 14.48 -3.74 10.31
C GLY A 231 14.55 -3.79 8.78
N ALA A 232 13.70 -3.05 8.07
CA ALA A 232 13.74 -2.94 6.61
C ALA A 232 15.07 -2.33 6.10
N ASN A 233 15.58 -1.31 6.79
CA ASN A 233 16.88 -0.70 6.46
C ASN A 233 18.03 -1.70 6.67
N ILE A 234 18.04 -2.37 7.81
CA ILE A 234 19.09 -3.30 8.20
C ILE A 234 19.10 -4.52 7.28
N ALA A 235 17.95 -5.17 7.08
CA ALA A 235 17.84 -6.34 6.22
C ALA A 235 18.26 -6.02 4.76
N GLY A 236 17.85 -4.86 4.24
CA GLY A 236 18.27 -4.42 2.91
C GLY A 236 19.77 -4.15 2.83
N CYS A 237 20.34 -3.48 3.84
CA CYS A 237 21.76 -3.13 3.87
C CYS A 237 22.66 -4.36 4.04
N LEU A 238 22.34 -5.26 4.97
CA LEU A 238 23.11 -6.48 5.24
C LEU A 238 23.23 -7.34 3.98
N LYS A 239 22.13 -7.57 3.27
CA LYS A 239 22.13 -8.38 2.04
C LYS A 239 23.08 -7.82 0.97
N VAL A 240 23.12 -6.49 0.82
CA VAL A 240 24.02 -5.84 -0.14
C VAL A 240 25.46 -5.88 0.35
N ALA A 241 25.70 -5.56 1.62
CA ALA A 241 27.03 -5.55 2.23
C ALA A 241 27.70 -6.93 2.18
N GLU A 242 26.96 -8.00 2.50
CA GLU A 242 27.44 -9.38 2.41
C GLU A 242 27.83 -9.75 0.99
N ALA A 243 27.01 -9.39 0.00
CA ALA A 243 27.31 -9.63 -1.40
C ALA A 243 28.54 -8.85 -1.88
N MET A 244 28.69 -7.59 -1.45
CA MET A 244 29.87 -6.78 -1.75
C MET A 244 31.14 -7.37 -1.13
N MET A 245 31.09 -7.80 0.13
CA MET A 245 32.22 -8.44 0.81
C MET A 245 32.62 -9.76 0.12
N ALA A 246 31.65 -10.56 -0.33
CA ALA A 246 31.91 -11.82 -1.03
C ALA A 246 32.52 -11.62 -2.43
N GLN A 247 32.23 -10.51 -3.11
CA GLN A 247 32.79 -10.18 -4.42
C GLN A 247 34.21 -9.60 -4.37
N GLY A 248 34.72 -9.26 -3.17
CA GLY A 248 36.05 -8.69 -2.98
C GLY A 248 36.15 -7.24 -3.43
N LEU A 249 37.37 -6.76 -3.68
CA LEU A 249 37.61 -5.41 -4.19
C LEU A 249 37.47 -5.41 -5.72
N TYR A 250 36.45 -4.73 -6.23
CA TYR A 250 36.16 -4.58 -7.66
C TYR A 250 35.94 -3.11 -8.04
#